data_AF-A0A4U3FKP8-F1
#
_entry.id   AF-A0A4U3FKP8-F1
#
_cell.length_a   1.000
_cell.length_b   1.000
_cell.length_c   1.000
_cell.angle_alpha   90.00
_cell.angle_beta   90.00
_cell.angle_gamma   90.00
#
_symmetry.space_group_name_H-M   'P 1'
#
loop_
_entity.id
_entity.type
_entity.pdbx_description
1 polymer ?
#
loop_
_entity_poly.entity_id
_entity_poly.type
_entity_poly.pdbx_seq_one_letter_code
_entity_poly.pdbx_strand_id
1 'polypeptide(L)'
;MKAVPKVDANGLYIEDVIQDDAFSGIVPFYTDPADTESSVVSYLIGTAVPSGLYQPKWDLDNEQWVEGLTQAEIDALKELSNSQPATNLTQMQQELTNTQLALADTFEQLATSQQETTNLQLAVADLYEQLTSVTSAQGGGK
;
A
#
# COMPACT_ATOMS: atom_id res chain seq x y z
N MET A 1 27.91 21.04 -5.21
CA MET A 1 26.47 21.20 -5.45
C MET A 1 25.75 20.67 -4.23
N LYS A 2 24.77 21.40 -3.71
CA LYS A 2 24.01 21.05 -2.51
C LYS A 2 22.51 21.13 -2.75
N ALA A 3 21.75 20.36 -1.97
CA ALA A 3 20.31 20.52 -1.88
C ALA A 3 19.98 21.81 -1.12
N VAL A 4 19.18 22.67 -1.74
CA VAL A 4 18.70 23.93 -1.17
C VAL A 4 17.17 23.87 -1.07
N PRO A 5 16.61 24.01 0.13
CA PRO A 5 15.17 23.99 0.33
C PRO A 5 14.45 25.09 -0.45
N LYS A 6 13.39 24.71 -1.16
CA LYS A 6 12.40 25.60 -1.75
C LYS A 6 11.16 25.61 -0.88
N VAL A 7 10.67 26.81 -0.60
CA VAL A 7 9.46 27.05 0.19
C VAL A 7 8.42 27.83 -0.62
N ASP A 8 7.14 27.70 -0.27
CA ASP A 8 6.07 28.51 -0.88
C ASP A 8 6.11 29.97 -0.40
N ALA A 9 5.18 30.79 -0.90
CA ALA A 9 5.06 32.20 -0.51
C ALA A 9 4.82 32.42 1.00
N ASN A 10 4.35 31.39 1.73
CA ASN A 10 4.10 31.41 3.17
C ASN A 10 5.25 30.76 3.97
N GLY A 11 6.33 30.36 3.31
CA GLY A 11 7.48 29.68 3.91
C GLY A 11 7.31 28.18 4.09
N LEU A 12 6.22 27.55 3.67
CA LEU A 12 6.04 26.10 3.79
C LEU A 12 6.99 25.36 2.85
N TYR A 13 7.74 24.39 3.36
CA TYR A 13 8.64 23.57 2.55
C TYR A 13 7.89 22.84 1.42
N ILE A 14 8.44 22.91 0.21
CA ILE A 14 7.93 22.24 -0.99
C ILE A 14 8.85 21.07 -1.36
N GLU A 15 10.10 21.37 -1.69
CA GLU A 15 11.07 20.42 -2.24
C GLU A 15 12.49 20.95 -2.10
N ASP A 16 13.48 20.09 -2.31
CA ASP A 16 14.87 20.49 -2.43
C ASP A 16 15.23 20.75 -3.90
N VAL A 17 15.96 21.84 -4.16
CA VAL A 17 16.51 22.18 -5.47
C VAL A 17 18.03 22.14 -5.41
N ILE A 18 18.66 21.49 -6.38
CA ILE A 18 20.12 21.41 -6.45
C ILE A 18 20.70 22.76 -6.89
N GLN A 19 21.57 23.33 -6.06
CA GLN A 19 22.28 24.58 -6.32
C GLN A 19 23.78 24.42 -6.12
N ASP A 20 24.54 25.45 -6.47
CA ASP A 20 25.96 25.51 -6.16
C ASP A 20 26.20 25.55 -4.62
N ASP A 21 27.33 25.00 -4.15
CA ASP A 21 27.64 24.99 -2.72
C ASP A 21 27.83 26.41 -2.15
N ALA A 22 28.23 27.35 -3.02
CA ALA A 22 28.35 28.76 -2.71
C ALA A 22 26.99 29.47 -2.54
N PHE A 23 25.86 28.83 -2.89
CA PHE A 23 24.54 29.43 -2.71
C PHE A 23 24.28 29.74 -1.23
N SER A 24 23.90 30.96 -0.92
CA SER A 24 23.59 31.39 0.44
C SER A 24 22.52 32.48 0.43
N GLY A 25 21.77 32.61 1.52
CA GLY A 25 20.73 33.62 1.65
C GLY A 25 19.35 33.14 1.18
N ILE A 26 18.46 34.08 0.97
CA ILE A 26 17.06 33.85 0.61
C ILE A 26 16.80 34.47 -0.76
N VAL A 27 16.28 33.70 -1.72
CA VAL A 27 16.00 34.17 -3.08
C VAL A 27 14.52 34.03 -3.40
N PRO A 28 13.77 35.13 -3.61
CA PRO A 28 12.36 35.10 -3.99
C PRO A 28 12.18 34.74 -5.49
N PHE A 29 11.07 34.09 -5.79
CA PHE A 29 10.57 33.84 -7.14
C PHE A 29 9.21 34.50 -7.31
N TYR A 30 9.06 35.31 -8.35
CA TYR A 30 7.88 36.12 -8.60
C TYR A 30 6.93 35.46 -9.61
N THR A 31 5.64 35.84 -9.59
CA THR A 31 4.66 35.40 -10.59
C THR A 31 5.08 35.79 -12.01
N ASP A 32 5.63 36.99 -12.18
CA ASP A 32 6.27 37.44 -13.41
C ASP A 32 7.76 37.66 -13.13
N PRO A 33 8.67 36.87 -13.73
CA PRO A 33 10.10 37.01 -13.49
C PRO A 33 10.71 38.30 -14.05
N ALA A 34 10.00 39.02 -14.93
CA ALA A 34 10.44 40.30 -15.48
C ALA A 34 10.01 41.50 -14.62
N ASP A 35 9.14 41.29 -13.63
CA ASP A 35 8.57 42.34 -12.78
C ASP A 35 8.81 42.02 -11.30
N THR A 36 9.72 42.75 -10.67
CA THR A 36 10.06 42.56 -9.25
C THR A 36 9.00 43.11 -8.29
N GLU A 37 8.01 43.85 -8.79
CA GLU A 37 6.87 44.35 -8.00
C GLU A 37 5.70 43.35 -7.99
N SER A 38 5.79 42.28 -8.78
CA SER A 38 4.81 41.21 -8.78
C SER A 38 4.81 40.41 -7.48
N SER A 39 3.77 39.60 -7.26
CA SER A 39 3.67 38.77 -6.06
C SER A 39 4.74 37.67 -6.03
N VAL A 40 5.35 37.44 -4.87
CA VAL A 40 6.25 36.30 -4.65
C VAL A 40 5.44 35.01 -4.54
N VAL A 41 5.86 33.97 -5.25
CA VAL A 41 5.22 32.63 -5.26
C VAL A 41 6.01 31.59 -4.48
N SER A 42 7.34 31.74 -4.36
CA SER A 42 8.20 30.81 -3.63
C SER A 42 9.53 31.45 -3.28
N TYR A 43 10.29 30.83 -2.38
CA TYR A 43 11.65 31.24 -2.04
C TYR A 43 12.60 30.04 -2.05
N LEU A 44 13.87 30.27 -2.40
CA LEU A 44 14.96 29.34 -2.08
C LEU A 44 15.67 29.79 -0.80
N ILE A 45 15.87 28.86 0.12
CA ILE A 45 16.44 29.10 1.44
C ILE A 45 17.81 28.45 1.53
N GLY A 46 18.89 29.23 1.65
CA GLY A 46 20.26 28.73 1.72
C GLY A 46 20.60 27.94 2.98
N THR A 47 19.71 27.99 3.97
CA THR A 47 19.79 27.27 5.24
C THR A 47 19.09 25.92 5.14
N ALA A 48 19.83 24.83 5.38
CA ALA A 48 19.27 23.48 5.36
C ALA A 48 18.16 23.28 6.41
N VAL A 49 17.18 22.44 6.08
CA VAL A 49 16.11 22.06 7.00
C VAL A 49 16.69 21.26 8.18
N PRO A 50 16.41 21.66 9.44
CA PRO A 50 16.82 20.87 10.60
C PRO A 50 16.01 19.58 10.69
N SER A 51 16.67 18.50 11.09
CA SER A 51 15.99 17.22 11.35
C SER A 51 15.03 17.34 12.55
N GLY A 52 13.90 16.64 12.50
CA GLY A 52 12.96 16.54 13.61
C GLY A 52 11.71 17.41 13.49
N LEU A 53 11.62 18.24 12.45
CA LEU A 53 10.38 18.92 12.06
C LEU A 53 9.49 17.94 11.27
N TYR A 54 8.21 17.87 11.61
CA TYR A 54 7.21 17.10 10.91
C TYR A 54 6.76 17.81 9.63
N GLN A 55 6.62 19.13 9.69
CA GLN A 55 6.36 19.95 8.53
C GLN A 55 7.21 21.23 8.59
N PRO A 56 8.40 21.23 7.97
CA PRO A 56 9.28 22.38 7.98
C PRO A 56 8.62 23.62 7.36
N LYS A 57 8.66 24.73 8.08
CA LYS A 57 8.21 26.04 7.61
C LYS A 57 9.28 27.07 7.91
N TRP A 58 9.68 27.85 6.90
CA TRP A 58 10.58 28.98 7.07
C TRP A 58 9.80 30.18 7.56
N ASP A 59 10.19 30.71 8.71
CA ASP A 59 9.73 32.00 9.20
C ASP A 59 10.48 33.11 8.44
N LEU A 60 9.77 33.80 7.55
CA LEU A 60 10.35 34.87 6.71
C LEU A 60 10.75 36.11 7.50
N ASP A 61 10.12 36.36 8.66
CA ASP A 61 10.40 37.53 9.49
C ASP A 61 11.62 37.29 10.39
N ASN A 62 11.73 36.08 10.93
CA ASN A 62 12.79 35.70 11.86
C ASN A 62 13.91 34.85 11.24
N GLU A 63 13.84 34.61 9.92
CA GLU A 63 14.80 33.86 9.11
C GLU A 63 15.23 32.52 9.74
N GLN A 64 14.25 31.72 10.17
CA GLN A 64 14.51 30.44 10.83
C GLN A 64 13.48 29.37 10.49
N TRP A 65 13.90 28.11 10.57
CA TRP A 65 12.99 26.97 10.44
C TRP A 65 12.17 26.78 11.71
N VAL A 66 10.85 26.74 11.54
CA VAL A 66 9.86 26.45 12.56
C VAL A 66 8.99 25.27 12.14
N GLU A 67 8.29 24.70 13.11
CA GLU A 67 7.29 23.67 12.86
C GLU A 67 6.02 24.31 12.27
N GLY A 68 5.59 23.84 11.11
CA GLY A 68 4.39 24.31 10.41
C GLY A 68 3.10 23.71 10.96
N LEU A 69 3.20 22.57 11.67
CA LEU A 69 2.06 21.92 12.32
C LEU A 69 1.84 22.42 13.75
N THR A 70 0.60 22.33 14.19
CA THR A 70 0.26 22.50 15.61
C THR A 70 0.65 21.25 16.41
N GLN A 71 0.83 21.41 17.72
CA GLN A 71 1.12 20.27 18.61
C GLN A 71 0.03 19.18 18.53
N ALA A 72 -1.24 19.57 18.41
CA ALA A 72 -2.34 18.63 18.29
C ALA A 72 -2.27 17.79 17.00
N GLU A 73 -1.85 18.40 15.89
CA GLU A 73 -1.64 17.67 14.62
C GLU A 73 -0.44 16.73 14.71
N ILE A 74 0.65 17.19 15.34
CA ILE A 74 1.84 16.35 15.57
C ILE A 74 1.50 15.16 16.47
N ASP A 75 0.74 15.39 17.55
CA ASP A 75 0.30 14.34 18.45
C ASP A 75 -0.61 13.36 17.72
N ALA A 76 -1.53 13.85 16.87
CA ALA A 76 -2.36 12.98 16.02
C ALA A 76 -1.51 12.14 15.03
N LEU A 77 -0.45 12.71 14.43
CA LEU A 77 0.47 11.97 13.57
C LEU A 77 1.25 10.91 14.34
N LYS A 78 1.71 11.22 15.56
CA LYS A 78 2.39 10.28 16.44
C LYS A 78 1.45 9.16 16.88
N GLU A 79 0.23 9.49 17.27
CA GLU A 79 -0.80 8.51 17.60
C GLU A 79 -1.12 7.62 16.41
N LEU A 80 -1.23 8.15 15.19
CA LEU A 80 -1.42 7.37 13.97
C LEU A 80 -0.24 6.41 13.72
N SER A 81 0.99 6.89 13.91
CA SER A 81 2.20 6.07 13.77
C SER A 81 2.32 5.01 14.85
N ASN A 82 1.86 5.30 16.08
CA ASN A 82 1.88 4.39 17.21
C ASN A 82 0.70 3.40 17.17
N SER A 83 -0.40 3.74 16.50
CA SER A 83 -1.62 2.94 16.37
C SER A 83 -1.53 1.81 15.33
N GLN A 84 -0.33 1.23 15.17
CA GLN A 84 -0.03 -0.10 14.63
C GLN A 84 0.30 -0.23 13.12
N PRO A 85 1.60 -0.22 12.79
CA PRO A 85 2.12 -0.91 11.62
C PRO A 85 2.19 -2.44 11.83
N ALA A 86 2.52 -2.89 13.05
CA ALA A 86 2.81 -4.30 13.36
C ALA A 86 1.56 -5.18 13.44
N THR A 87 0.45 -4.66 13.97
CA THR A 87 -0.79 -5.43 14.09
C THR A 87 -1.43 -5.68 12.73
N ASN A 88 -1.45 -4.70 11.84
CA ASN A 88 -1.99 -4.87 10.49
C ASN A 88 -1.21 -5.92 9.68
N LEU A 89 0.13 -5.89 9.74
CA LEU A 89 0.96 -6.88 9.06
C LEU A 89 0.75 -8.29 9.63
N THR A 90 0.67 -8.41 10.96
CA THR A 90 0.44 -9.69 11.63
C THR A 90 -0.97 -10.23 11.32
N GLN A 91 -1.98 -9.38 11.32
CA GLN A 91 -3.35 -9.73 10.96
C GLN A 91 -3.45 -10.19 9.50
N MET A 92 -2.80 -9.48 8.58
CA MET A 92 -2.77 -9.85 7.16
C MET A 92 -2.05 -11.20 6.94
N GLN A 93 -0.94 -11.46 7.66
CA GLN A 93 -0.27 -12.77 7.61
C GLN A 93 -1.16 -13.88 8.17
N GLN A 94 -1.88 -13.61 9.26
CA GLN A 94 -2.83 -14.56 9.83
C GLN A 94 -3.98 -14.85 8.84
N GLU A 95 -4.52 -13.83 8.19
CA GLU A 95 -5.58 -13.99 7.20
C GLU A 95 -5.11 -14.80 6.00
N LEU A 96 -3.92 -14.50 5.45
CA LEU A 96 -3.31 -15.31 4.38
C LEU A 96 -3.09 -16.77 4.79
N THR A 97 -2.72 -17.01 6.04
CA THR A 97 -2.55 -18.37 6.57
C THR A 97 -3.90 -19.08 6.65
N ASN A 98 -4.93 -18.41 7.18
CA ASN A 98 -6.29 -18.95 7.27
C ASN A 98 -6.87 -19.26 5.89
N THR A 99 -6.67 -18.38 4.90
CA THR A 99 -7.10 -18.62 3.52
C THR A 99 -6.40 -19.82 2.89
N GLN A 100 -5.10 -19.98 3.12
CA GLN A 100 -4.36 -21.15 2.63
C GLN A 100 -4.85 -22.46 3.25
N LEU A 101 -5.15 -22.46 4.55
CA LEU A 101 -5.74 -23.62 5.23
C LEU A 101 -7.12 -23.97 4.67
N ALA A 102 -8.00 -22.98 4.54
CA ALA A 102 -9.33 -23.20 3.96
C ALA A 102 -9.27 -23.73 2.52
N LEU A 103 -8.30 -23.26 1.73
CA LEU A 103 -8.07 -23.76 0.38
C LEU A 103 -7.60 -25.21 0.37
N ALA A 104 -6.69 -25.58 1.28
CA ALA A 104 -6.23 -26.96 1.44
C ALA A 104 -7.39 -27.90 1.79
N ASP A 105 -8.22 -27.52 2.75
CA ASP A 105 -9.41 -28.28 3.16
C ASP A 105 -10.39 -28.46 1.99
N THR A 106 -10.56 -27.41 1.18
CA THR A 106 -11.43 -27.45 -0.01
C THR A 106 -10.90 -28.43 -1.05
N PHE A 107 -9.59 -28.48 -1.28
CA PHE A 107 -8.98 -29.45 -2.20
C PHE A 107 -9.13 -30.88 -1.71
N GLU A 108 -8.99 -31.13 -0.41
CA GLU A 108 -9.17 -32.47 0.17
C GLU A 108 -10.62 -32.97 0.04
N GLN A 109 -11.59 -32.09 0.27
CA GLN A 109 -13.01 -32.40 0.04
C GLN A 109 -13.30 -32.70 -1.44
N LEU A 110 -12.72 -31.93 -2.37
CA LEU A 110 -12.89 -32.17 -3.80
C LEU A 110 -12.31 -33.53 -4.21
N ALA A 111 -11.14 -33.90 -3.69
CA ALA A 111 -10.53 -35.20 -3.95
C ALA A 111 -11.41 -36.35 -3.45
N THR A 112 -11.98 -36.21 -2.24
CA THR A 112 -12.89 -37.19 -1.65
C THR A 112 -14.15 -37.34 -2.49
N SER A 113 -14.78 -36.23 -2.89
CA SER A 113 -16.00 -36.23 -3.70
C SER A 113 -15.79 -36.83 -5.10
N GLN A 114 -14.64 -36.57 -5.73
CA GLN A 114 -14.25 -37.19 -7.00
C GLN A 114 -14.11 -38.72 -6.87
N GLN A 115 -13.53 -39.19 -5.77
CA GLN A 115 -13.39 -40.62 -5.51
C GLN A 115 -14.75 -41.28 -5.27
N GLU A 116 -15.63 -40.67 -4.47
CA GLU A 116 -16.99 -41.16 -4.27
C GLU A 116 -17.77 -41.23 -5.59
N THR A 117 -17.66 -40.18 -6.41
CA THR A 117 -18.30 -40.15 -7.74
C THR A 117 -17.80 -41.28 -8.63
N THR A 118 -16.50 -41.56 -8.62
CA THR A 118 -15.91 -42.67 -9.37
C THR A 118 -16.41 -44.03 -8.86
N ASN A 119 -16.45 -44.21 -7.54
CA ASN A 119 -16.96 -45.43 -6.92
C ASN A 119 -18.44 -45.67 -7.28
N LEU A 120 -19.26 -44.62 -7.28
CA LEU A 120 -20.65 -44.69 -7.70
C LEU A 120 -20.78 -45.03 -9.19
N GLN A 121 -19.94 -44.44 -10.05
CA GLN A 121 -19.93 -44.77 -11.48
C GLN A 121 -19.55 -46.24 -11.74
N LEU A 122 -18.56 -46.77 -11.02
CA LEU A 122 -18.17 -48.18 -11.09
C LEU A 122 -19.31 -49.10 -10.63
N ALA A 123 -19.95 -48.80 -9.49
CA ALA A 123 -21.08 -49.58 -9.01
C ALA A 123 -22.27 -49.59 -9.99
N VAL A 124 -22.53 -48.45 -10.66
CA VAL A 124 -23.54 -48.35 -11.71
C VAL A 124 -23.16 -49.20 -12.92
N ALA A 125 -21.90 -49.17 -13.36
CA ALA A 125 -21.41 -50.00 -14.47
C ALA A 125 -21.55 -51.50 -14.17
N ASP A 126 -21.18 -51.94 -12.96
CA ASP A 126 -21.30 -53.33 -12.51
C ASP A 126 -22.77 -53.80 -12.52
N LEU A 127 -23.69 -52.95 -12.06
CA LEU A 127 -25.14 -53.24 -12.10
C LEU A 127 -25.67 -53.37 -13.53
N TYR A 128 -25.20 -52.52 -14.45
CA TYR A 128 -25.56 -52.63 -15.87
C TYR A 128 -25.06 -53.94 -16.48
N GLU A 129 -23.83 -54.35 -16.18
CA GLU A 129 -23.27 -55.62 -16.66
C GLU A 129 -24.09 -56.82 -16.14
N GLN A 130 -24.44 -56.83 -14.84
CA GLN A 130 -25.31 -57.87 -14.26
C GLN A 130 -26.67 -57.96 -14.97
N LEU A 131 -27.35 -56.85 -15.24
CA LEU A 131 -28.64 -56.84 -15.93
C LEU A 131 -28.56 -57.42 -17.35
N THR A 132 -27.48 -57.14 -18.09
CA THR A 132 -27.28 -57.71 -19.44
C THR A 132 -27.00 -59.22 -19.42
N SER A 133 -26.30 -59.70 -18.38
CA SER A 133 -26.04 -61.14 -18.20
C SER A 133 -27.31 -61.94 -17.83
N VAL A 134 -28.20 -61.37 -17.01
CA VAL A 134 -29.46 -62.02 -16.59
C VAL A 134 -30.47 -62.11 -17.74
N THR A 135 -30.55 -61.07 -18.58
CA THR A 135 -31.48 -61.05 -19.72
C THR A 135 -31.04 -61.94 -20.88
N SER A 136 -29.73 -62.10 -21.11
CA SER A 136 -29.20 -63.04 -22.11
C SER A 136 -29.37 -64.52 -21.72
N ALA A 137 -29.40 -64.84 -20.42
CA ALA A 137 -29.66 -66.19 -19.92
C ALA A 137 -31.14 -66.63 -20.05
N GLN A 138 -32.11 -65.70 -20.06
CA GLN A 138 -33.54 -66.03 -20.21
C GLN A 138 -34.02 -66.16 -21.67
N GLY A 139 -33.24 -65.73 -22.67
CA GLY A 139 -33.60 -65.80 -24.10
C GLY A 139 -33.26 -67.12 -24.81
N GLY A 140 -32.58 -68.06 -24.13
CA GLY A 140 -32.02 -69.29 -24.75
C GLY A 140 -32.87 -70.56 -24.64
N GLY A 141 -34.03 -70.53 -23.99
CA GLY A 141 -34.90 -71.70 -23.83
C GLY A 141 -35.99 -71.79 -24.90
N LYS A 142 -35.67 -72.39 -26.06
CA LYS A 142 -36.65 -73.04 -26.94
C LYS A 142 -36.67 -74.53 -26.66
#